data_AF-A0A7V6JIR5-F1
#
_entry.id   AF-A0A7V6JIR5-F1
#
_cell.length_a   1.000
_cell.length_b   1.000
_cell.length_c   1.000
_cell.angle_alpha   90.00
_cell.angle_beta   90.00
_cell.angle_gamma   90.00
#
_symmetry.space_group_name_H-M   'P 1'
#
loop_
_entity.id
_entity.type
_entity.pdbx_description
1 polymer ?
#
loop_
_entity_poly.entity_id
_entity_poly.type
_entity_poly.pdbx_seq_one_letter_code
_entity_poly.pdbx_strand_id
1 'polypeptide(L)'
;MKKFRVIAVIMILALVMCSCGSAKTNGDEMEEDLTPTSSLTIDEEEAAVLNEKVPVVLYFGDEQQTKLIKEIRYVDIKEAKKGAETLASVLVKELIKGPKAEGLTPLIPEGTTLRGPVTIDERIATVDFTKEFIDNHPGGKVLAELTVYSIVNSLTEMKEIERVKITINGKTTKNFKDNVTLSSEFPRNDAIVNKEVGLVLPEDSGLTPVGSIDEDVILDIPEDEEPLE
;
A
#
# COMPACT_ATOMS: atom_id res chain seq x y z
N MET A 1 -9.77 -46.62 -38.46
CA MET A 1 -10.42 -45.29 -38.42
C MET A 1 -11.95 -45.31 -38.37
N LYS A 2 -12.66 -46.25 -39.03
CA LYS A 2 -14.14 -46.31 -38.96
C LYS A 2 -14.71 -46.64 -37.56
N LYS A 3 -14.02 -47.50 -36.79
CA LYS A 3 -14.42 -47.89 -35.41
C LYS A 3 -14.29 -46.74 -34.40
N PHE A 4 -13.28 -45.89 -34.56
CA PHE A 4 -13.06 -44.69 -33.74
C PHE A 4 -14.09 -43.59 -34.02
N ARG A 5 -14.58 -43.47 -35.26
CA ARG A 5 -15.66 -42.53 -35.61
C ARG A 5 -17.00 -42.92 -34.99
N VAL A 6 -17.29 -44.21 -34.84
CA VAL A 6 -18.51 -44.69 -34.19
C VAL A 6 -18.49 -44.43 -32.68
N ILE A 7 -17.34 -44.61 -32.03
CA ILE A 7 -17.19 -44.35 -30.59
C ILE A 7 -17.31 -42.85 -30.25
N ALA A 8 -16.77 -41.97 -31.10
CA ALA A 8 -16.88 -40.52 -30.93
C ALA A 8 -18.32 -40.00 -31.11
N VAL A 9 -19.11 -40.63 -31.99
CA VAL A 9 -20.53 -40.26 -32.20
C VAL A 9 -21.41 -40.74 -31.05
N ILE A 10 -21.08 -41.86 -30.41
CA ILE A 10 -21.81 -42.38 -29.24
C ILE A 10 -21.55 -41.54 -27.97
N MET A 11 -20.34 -41.02 -27.79
CA MET A 11 -20.00 -40.14 -26.65
C MET A 11 -20.64 -38.74 -26.74
N ILE A 12 -20.85 -38.21 -27.95
CA ILE A 12 -21.48 -36.89 -28.15
C ILE A 12 -23.01 -36.97 -28.04
N LEU A 13 -23.62 -38.15 -28.23
CA LEU A 13 -25.06 -38.37 -28.08
C LEU A 13 -25.51 -38.52 -26.61
N ALA A 14 -24.57 -38.67 -25.67
CA ALA A 14 -24.86 -38.91 -24.25
C ALA A 14 -24.96 -37.64 -23.37
N LEU A 15 -24.64 -36.45 -23.89
CA LEU A 15 -24.61 -35.21 -23.09
C LEU A 15 -25.78 -34.25 -23.38
N VAL A 16 -26.79 -34.68 -24.15
CA VAL A 16 -27.93 -33.82 -24.57
C VAL A 16 -29.25 -34.19 -23.87
N MET A 17 -29.23 -34.91 -22.74
CA MET A 17 -30.46 -35.37 -22.05
C MET A 17 -30.47 -35.08 -20.54
N CYS A 18 -30.28 -33.82 -20.14
CA CYS A 18 -30.78 -33.32 -18.85
C CYS A 18 -31.61 -32.05 -19.09
N SER A 19 -32.78 -32.27 -19.71
CA SER A 19 -33.88 -31.33 -19.82
C SER A 19 -34.91 -31.65 -18.71
N CYS A 20 -35.55 -30.60 -18.18
CA CYS A 20 -36.36 -30.49 -16.96
C CYS A 20 -37.51 -31.51 -16.76
N GLY A 21 -37.93 -31.70 -15.49
CA GLY A 21 -39.25 -32.26 -15.17
C GLY A 21 -39.57 -32.41 -13.67
N SER A 22 -40.49 -31.57 -13.17
CA SER A 22 -40.95 -31.38 -11.77
C SER A 22 -41.79 -32.52 -11.16
N ALA A 23 -41.80 -32.62 -9.82
CA ALA A 23 -42.88 -33.25 -9.05
C ALA A 23 -43.19 -32.46 -7.76
N LYS A 24 -44.47 -32.12 -7.57
CA LYS A 24 -45.07 -31.34 -6.47
C LYS A 24 -45.29 -32.18 -5.20
N THR A 25 -45.18 -31.54 -4.02
CA THR A 25 -46.06 -31.78 -2.84
C THR A 25 -46.26 -30.46 -2.09
N ASN A 26 -47.52 -30.21 -1.71
CA ASN A 26 -48.05 -29.00 -1.05
C ASN A 26 -47.82 -28.96 0.47
N GLY A 27 -47.94 -27.75 1.04
CA GLY A 27 -48.11 -27.42 2.47
C GLY A 27 -46.85 -26.72 3.03
N ASP A 28 -46.87 -25.56 3.66
CA ASP A 28 -47.94 -24.67 4.15
C ASP A 28 -47.39 -23.23 4.23
N GLU A 29 -48.30 -22.29 4.38
CA GLU A 29 -48.13 -20.85 4.50
C GLU A 29 -47.14 -20.42 5.61
N MET A 30 -46.28 -19.46 5.31
CA MET A 30 -45.97 -18.29 6.16
C MET A 30 -45.08 -17.33 5.38
N GLU A 31 -45.68 -16.24 4.91
CA GLU A 31 -44.97 -15.02 4.59
C GLU A 31 -44.50 -14.42 5.92
N GLU A 32 -43.19 -14.32 6.12
CA GLU A 32 -42.65 -13.32 7.04
C GLU A 32 -41.48 -12.61 6.33
N ASP A 33 -41.82 -11.39 5.95
CA ASP A 33 -40.98 -10.32 5.45
C ASP A 33 -39.74 -10.14 6.31
N LEU A 34 -38.57 -10.42 5.74
CA LEU A 34 -37.34 -9.71 6.07
C LEU A 34 -36.65 -9.38 4.75
N THR A 35 -37.24 -8.43 4.02
CA THR A 35 -36.44 -7.61 3.12
C THR A 35 -35.31 -6.98 3.95
N PRO A 36 -34.03 -7.03 3.51
CA PRO A 36 -32.99 -6.27 4.18
C PRO A 36 -33.31 -4.78 4.00
N THR A 37 -33.92 -4.16 5.01
CA THR A 37 -34.00 -2.71 5.13
C THR A 37 -32.61 -2.20 5.50
N SER A 38 -31.76 -2.08 4.49
CA SER A 38 -30.70 -1.08 4.47
C SER A 38 -30.54 -0.59 3.05
N SER A 39 -31.58 0.10 2.57
CA SER A 39 -31.48 0.98 1.42
C SER A 39 -30.73 2.25 1.85
N LEU A 40 -29.43 2.13 2.02
CA LEU A 40 -28.55 3.26 1.69
C LEU A 40 -28.38 3.18 0.18
N THR A 41 -29.18 3.95 -0.56
CA THR A 41 -28.87 4.27 -1.95
C THR A 41 -27.60 5.09 -1.93
N ILE A 42 -26.46 4.41 -1.92
CA ILE A 42 -25.19 5.02 -2.27
C ILE A 42 -25.33 5.33 -3.76
N ASP A 43 -25.40 6.62 -4.10
CA ASP A 43 -25.39 7.05 -5.49
C ASP A 43 -24.14 6.44 -6.18
N GLU A 44 -24.29 6.03 -7.43
CA GLU A 44 -23.21 5.39 -8.20
C GLU A 44 -21.94 6.26 -8.27
N GLU A 45 -22.09 7.58 -8.13
CA GLU A 45 -20.99 8.53 -7.95
C GLU A 45 -20.26 8.37 -6.61
N GLU A 46 -20.95 8.09 -5.51
CA GLU A 46 -20.37 8.01 -4.16
C GLU A 46 -19.68 6.65 -3.92
N ALA A 47 -20.19 5.58 -4.55
CA ALA A 47 -19.51 4.29 -4.62
C ALA A 47 -18.26 4.32 -5.53
N ALA A 48 -18.25 5.18 -6.55
CA ALA A 48 -17.09 5.38 -7.40
C ALA A 48 -15.95 6.09 -6.66
N VAL A 49 -16.25 7.07 -5.80
CA VAL A 49 -15.26 7.86 -5.03
C VAL A 49 -14.49 7.01 -4.02
N LEU A 50 -15.12 6.00 -3.41
CA LEU A 50 -14.45 5.05 -2.50
C LEU A 50 -13.42 4.14 -3.21
N ASN A 51 -13.49 4.02 -4.55
CA ASN A 51 -12.60 3.19 -5.35
C ASN A 51 -11.52 4.00 -6.11
N GLU A 52 -11.42 5.31 -5.83
CA GLU A 52 -10.49 6.20 -6.53
C GLU A 52 -9.11 6.35 -5.86
N LYS A 53 -8.80 5.67 -4.75
CA LYS A 53 -7.51 5.83 -4.07
C LYS A 53 -6.76 4.51 -3.90
N VAL A 54 -5.44 4.57 -4.01
CA VAL A 54 -4.51 3.44 -3.87
C VAL A 54 -3.64 3.70 -2.64
N PRO A 55 -3.53 2.74 -1.69
CA PRO A 55 -2.61 2.86 -0.58
C PRO A 55 -1.17 2.69 -1.07
N VAL A 56 -0.29 3.58 -0.62
CA VAL A 56 1.15 3.56 -0.88
C VAL A 56 1.88 3.72 0.45
N VAL A 57 3.07 3.14 0.55
CA VAL A 57 3.88 3.20 1.77
C VAL A 57 4.99 4.22 1.58
N LEU A 58 5.08 5.16 2.51
CA LEU A 58 6.13 6.18 2.60
C LEU A 58 6.94 5.95 3.88
N TYR A 59 8.21 6.32 3.84
CA TYR A 59 9.13 6.15 4.96
C TYR A 59 9.54 7.51 5.52
N PHE A 60 9.25 7.75 6.79
CA PHE A 60 9.61 8.98 7.52
C PHE A 60 10.50 8.66 8.72
N GLY A 61 11.06 9.68 9.36
CA GLY A 61 11.86 9.50 10.58
C GLY A 61 10.95 9.26 11.79
N ASP A 62 11.46 8.53 12.78
CA ASP A 62 10.92 8.57 14.15
C ASP A 62 11.19 9.93 14.81
N GLU A 63 10.62 10.14 16.00
CA GLU A 63 10.82 11.38 16.78
C GLU A 63 12.29 11.70 17.05
N GLN A 64 13.12 10.66 17.18
CA GLN A 64 14.55 10.78 17.48
C GLN A 64 15.44 10.83 16.23
N GLN A 65 14.87 10.68 15.03
CA GLN A 65 15.60 10.61 13.76
C GLN A 65 16.74 9.56 13.78
N THR A 66 16.43 8.36 14.27
CA THR A 66 17.32 7.20 14.34
C THR A 66 16.88 6.05 13.45
N LYS A 67 15.59 5.96 13.14
CA LYS A 67 14.99 4.87 12.36
C LYS A 67 13.95 5.40 11.38
N LEU A 68 13.67 4.61 10.35
CA LEU A 68 12.56 4.85 9.44
C LEU A 68 11.29 4.15 9.94
N ILE A 69 10.18 4.88 9.96
CA ILE A 69 8.85 4.35 10.24
C ILE A 69 8.00 4.45 8.97
N LYS A 70 7.13 3.45 8.77
CA LYS A 70 6.23 3.39 7.61
C LYS A 70 4.97 4.20 7.88
N GLU A 71 4.59 5.05 6.95
CA GLU A 71 3.29 5.71 6.90
C GLU A 71 2.55 5.26 5.64
N ILE A 72 1.28 4.87 5.77
CA ILE A 72 0.42 4.63 4.61
C ILE A 72 -0.19 5.95 4.17
N ARG A 73 -0.08 6.24 2.87
CA ARG A 73 -0.76 7.36 2.23
C ARG A 73 -1.67 6.86 1.13
N TYR A 74 -2.78 7.55 0.92
CA TYR A 74 -3.71 7.25 -0.17
C TYR A 74 -3.49 8.24 -1.31
N VAL A 75 -3.11 7.74 -2.49
CA VAL A 75 -2.92 8.53 -3.71
C VAL A 75 -4.01 8.20 -4.72
N ASP A 76 -4.36 9.13 -5.60
CA ASP A 76 -5.44 8.91 -6.56
C ASP A 76 -5.08 7.81 -7.58
N ILE A 77 -6.01 6.89 -7.82
CA ILE A 77 -5.88 5.78 -8.76
C ILE A 77 -5.63 6.28 -10.19
N LYS A 78 -6.12 7.48 -10.51
CA LYS A 78 -5.86 8.17 -11.78
C LYS A 78 -4.37 8.46 -11.95
N GLU A 79 -3.64 8.73 -10.88
CA GLU A 79 -2.19 8.91 -10.92
C GLU A 79 -1.46 7.56 -10.96
N ALA A 80 -1.90 6.58 -10.17
CA ALA A 80 -1.32 5.23 -10.19
C ALA A 80 -1.42 4.56 -11.57
N LYS A 81 -2.52 4.81 -12.32
CA LYS A 81 -2.74 4.24 -13.67
C LYS A 81 -1.97 4.95 -14.80
N LYS A 82 -1.38 6.13 -14.56
CA LYS A 82 -0.61 6.87 -15.58
C LYS A 82 0.77 6.25 -15.86
N GLY A 83 1.23 5.33 -15.02
CA GLY A 83 2.49 4.60 -15.18
C GLY A 83 3.43 4.79 -13.99
N ALA A 84 4.45 3.92 -13.91
CA ALA A 84 5.36 3.84 -12.77
C ALA A 84 6.13 5.15 -12.53
N GLU A 85 6.62 5.82 -13.57
CA GLU A 85 7.35 7.10 -13.45
C GLU A 85 6.48 8.22 -12.85
N THR A 86 5.20 8.25 -13.22
CA THR A 86 4.25 9.24 -12.68
C THR A 86 3.98 8.94 -11.21
N LEU A 87 3.70 7.68 -10.86
CA LEU A 87 3.49 7.29 -9.46
C LEU A 87 4.73 7.56 -8.60
N ALA A 88 5.93 7.20 -9.06
CA ALA A 88 7.18 7.49 -8.37
C ALA A 88 7.37 9.00 -8.13
N SER A 89 7.05 9.83 -9.12
CA SER A 89 7.09 11.29 -9.00
C SER A 89 6.11 11.81 -7.93
N VAL A 90 4.93 11.20 -7.82
CA VAL A 90 3.94 11.52 -6.79
C VAL A 90 4.45 11.13 -5.41
N LEU A 91 5.01 9.93 -5.24
CA LEU A 91 5.57 9.47 -3.97
C LEU A 91 6.67 10.42 -3.47
N VAL A 92 7.59 10.84 -4.34
CA VAL A 92 8.63 11.79 -3.95
C VAL A 92 8.04 13.14 -3.54
N LYS A 93 7.01 13.64 -4.25
CA LYS A 93 6.33 14.87 -3.85
C LYS A 93 5.63 14.73 -2.50
N GLU A 94 5.04 13.58 -2.21
CA GLU A 94 4.43 13.30 -0.91
C GLU A 94 5.46 13.21 0.21
N LEU A 95 6.65 12.66 -0.05
CA LEU A 95 7.77 12.71 0.91
C LEU A 95 8.24 14.14 1.17
N ILE A 96 8.33 14.98 0.14
CA ILE A 96 8.71 16.40 0.28
C ILE A 96 7.69 17.16 1.14
N LYS A 97 6.39 16.82 1.04
CA LYS A 97 5.35 17.42 1.89
C LYS A 97 5.49 17.06 3.38
N GLY A 98 6.23 16.00 3.69
CA GLY A 98 6.41 15.50 5.05
C GLY A 98 5.35 14.49 5.50
N PRO A 99 5.49 13.94 6.71
CA PRO A 99 4.54 13.00 7.30
C PRO A 99 3.21 13.69 7.63
N LYS A 100 2.15 12.89 7.70
CA LYS A 100 0.82 13.32 8.17
C LYS A 100 0.46 12.71 9.51
N ALA A 101 1.04 11.56 9.85
CA ALA A 101 0.79 10.95 11.15
C ALA A 101 1.62 11.62 12.25
N GLU A 102 1.08 11.65 13.46
CA GLU A 102 1.79 12.14 14.65
C GLU A 102 2.98 11.23 15.01
N GLY A 103 3.97 11.79 15.70
CA GLY A 103 5.18 11.07 16.10
C GLY A 103 6.18 10.78 14.98
N LEU A 104 5.92 11.26 13.75
CA LEU A 104 6.82 11.14 12.61
C LEU A 104 7.50 12.46 12.28
N THR A 105 8.73 12.39 11.79
CA THR A 105 9.51 13.58 11.41
C THR A 105 9.85 13.61 9.92
N PRO A 106 9.81 14.80 9.27
CA PRO A 106 10.29 14.94 7.90
C PRO A 106 11.82 14.78 7.84
N LEU A 107 12.31 14.12 6.80
CA LEU A 107 13.74 13.91 6.57
C LEU A 107 14.26 14.71 5.37
N ILE A 108 13.40 15.02 4.40
CA ILE A 108 13.79 15.84 3.24
C ILE A 108 13.92 17.31 3.69
N PRO A 109 15.05 17.98 3.42
CA PRO A 109 15.25 19.37 3.83
C PRO A 109 14.23 20.33 3.22
N GLU A 110 13.84 21.34 4.00
CA GLU A 110 12.91 22.38 3.55
C GLU A 110 13.43 23.10 2.30
N GLY A 111 12.51 23.49 1.42
CA GLY A 111 12.84 24.13 0.14
C GLY A 111 13.34 23.18 -0.94
N THR A 112 13.53 21.90 -0.65
CA THR A 112 13.81 20.88 -1.67
C THR A 112 12.64 20.78 -2.64
N THR A 113 12.94 20.81 -3.94
CA THR A 113 11.93 20.53 -4.97
C THR A 113 12.46 19.55 -6.01
N LEU A 114 11.53 18.85 -6.67
CA LEU A 114 11.82 17.96 -7.77
C LEU A 114 11.98 18.77 -9.06
N ARG A 115 13.07 18.58 -9.80
CA ARG A 115 13.38 19.35 -11.02
C ARG A 115 12.65 18.85 -12.27
N GLY A 116 12.13 17.64 -12.24
CA GLY A 116 11.45 17.00 -13.35
C GLY A 116 10.78 15.71 -12.91
N PRO A 117 10.05 15.01 -13.78
CA PRO A 117 9.51 13.68 -13.46
C PRO A 117 10.65 12.71 -13.11
N VAL A 118 10.37 11.80 -12.17
CA VAL A 118 11.25 10.66 -11.88
C VAL A 118 11.26 9.74 -13.09
N THR A 119 12.45 9.37 -13.56
CA THR A 119 12.61 8.44 -14.69
C THR A 119 13.00 7.07 -14.19
N ILE A 120 12.53 6.00 -14.84
CA ILE A 120 12.85 4.62 -14.47
C ILE A 120 13.46 3.91 -15.66
N ASP A 121 14.70 3.46 -15.51
CA ASP A 121 15.43 2.70 -16.52
C ASP A 121 16.10 1.49 -15.86
N GLU A 122 15.96 0.29 -16.45
CA GLU A 122 16.52 -0.96 -15.90
C GLU A 122 16.27 -1.17 -14.39
N ARG A 123 15.07 -0.80 -13.91
CA ARG A 123 14.64 -0.84 -12.49
C ARG A 123 15.41 0.11 -11.56
N ILE A 124 16.06 1.12 -12.13
CA ILE A 124 16.72 2.21 -11.42
C ILE A 124 15.87 3.47 -11.58
N ALA A 125 15.34 3.99 -10.49
CA ALA A 125 14.66 5.28 -10.49
C ALA A 125 15.66 6.43 -10.32
N THR A 126 15.70 7.37 -11.25
CA THR A 126 16.52 8.59 -11.13
C THR A 126 15.66 9.75 -10.66
N VAL A 127 16.06 10.34 -9.53
CA VAL A 127 15.36 11.44 -8.87
C VAL A 127 16.27 12.67 -8.88
N ASP A 128 15.87 13.72 -9.60
CA ASP A 128 16.63 14.98 -9.70
C ASP A 128 16.04 16.06 -8.80
N PHE A 129 16.79 16.46 -7.77
CA PHE A 129 16.40 17.53 -6.85
C PHE A 129 17.12 18.84 -7.13
N THR A 130 16.58 19.92 -6.58
CA THR A 130 17.27 21.20 -6.49
C THR A 130 18.39 21.18 -5.43
N LYS A 131 19.23 22.22 -5.42
CA LYS A 131 20.42 22.29 -4.54
C LYS A 131 20.06 22.32 -3.04
N GLU A 132 18.86 22.77 -2.71
CA GLU A 132 18.34 22.88 -1.34
C GLU A 132 18.35 21.52 -0.61
N PHE A 133 18.24 20.42 -1.35
CA PHE A 133 18.40 19.06 -0.80
C PHE A 133 19.75 18.85 -0.11
N ILE A 134 20.80 19.51 -0.59
CA ILE A 134 22.13 19.49 0.05
C ILE A 134 22.28 20.69 0.97
N ASP A 135 22.01 21.89 0.46
CA ASP A 135 22.37 23.14 1.13
C ASP A 135 21.66 23.27 2.49
N ASN A 136 20.37 22.91 2.53
CA ASN A 136 19.53 23.04 3.73
C ASN A 136 19.57 21.81 4.64
N HIS A 137 20.29 20.74 4.26
CA HIS A 137 20.38 19.56 5.09
C HIS A 137 21.21 19.87 6.36
N PRO A 138 20.68 19.62 7.58
CA PRO A 138 21.31 20.00 8.84
C PRO A 138 22.65 19.27 9.09
N GLY A 139 22.83 18.12 8.43
CA GLY A 139 24.00 17.27 8.56
C GLY A 139 23.77 16.15 9.57
N GLY A 140 24.85 15.52 10.01
CA GLY A 140 24.84 14.28 10.75
C GLY A 140 24.79 13.08 9.82
N LYS A 141 25.74 12.15 9.97
CA LYS A 141 25.83 10.94 9.14
C LYS A 141 24.55 10.11 9.18
N VAL A 142 23.99 9.89 10.38
CA VAL A 142 22.77 9.09 10.57
C VAL A 142 21.59 9.74 9.87
N LEU A 143 21.37 11.04 10.09
CA LEU A 143 20.27 11.77 9.48
C LEU A 143 20.42 11.82 7.95
N ALA A 144 21.64 12.04 7.45
CA ALA A 144 21.92 11.96 6.01
C ALA A 144 21.58 10.58 5.43
N GLU A 145 21.97 9.49 6.10
CA GLU A 145 21.59 8.13 5.68
C GLU A 145 20.06 7.93 5.69
N LEU A 146 19.36 8.39 6.74
CA LEU A 146 17.91 8.31 6.82
C LEU A 146 17.22 9.10 5.72
N THR A 147 17.69 10.31 5.39
CA THR A 147 17.14 11.12 4.30
C THR A 147 17.22 10.41 2.96
N VAL A 148 18.36 9.80 2.66
CA VAL A 148 18.53 9.02 1.42
C VAL A 148 17.59 7.82 1.43
N TYR A 149 17.60 7.03 2.49
CA TYR A 149 16.82 5.79 2.52
C TYR A 149 15.32 5.99 2.73
N SER A 150 14.87 7.14 3.22
CA SER A 150 13.46 7.54 3.18
C SER A 150 12.95 7.55 1.74
N ILE A 151 13.71 8.13 0.82
CA ILE A 151 13.38 8.16 -0.62
C ILE A 151 13.54 6.77 -1.22
N VAL A 152 14.67 6.10 -0.97
CA VAL A 152 14.97 4.78 -1.56
C VAL A 152 13.95 3.74 -1.15
N ASN A 153 13.66 3.59 0.14
CA ASN A 153 12.74 2.58 0.64
C ASN A 153 11.31 2.85 0.16
N SER A 154 10.87 4.11 0.11
CA SER A 154 9.54 4.45 -0.41
C SER A 154 9.39 4.13 -1.90
N LEU A 155 10.40 4.43 -2.73
CA LEU A 155 10.34 4.12 -4.16
C LEU A 155 10.48 2.63 -4.45
N THR A 156 11.27 1.90 -3.66
CA THR A 156 11.46 0.45 -3.81
C THR A 156 10.29 -0.39 -3.27
N GLU A 157 9.24 0.23 -2.73
CA GLU A 157 7.94 -0.44 -2.54
C GLU A 157 7.29 -0.77 -3.89
N MET A 158 7.62 -0.01 -4.93
CA MET A 158 7.17 -0.27 -6.30
C MET A 158 7.99 -1.42 -6.90
N LYS A 159 7.31 -2.44 -7.42
CA LYS A 159 7.95 -3.65 -7.98
C LYS A 159 8.82 -3.34 -9.20
N GLU A 160 8.59 -2.21 -9.85
CA GLU A 160 9.32 -1.72 -11.00
C GLU A 160 10.70 -1.16 -10.61
N ILE A 161 10.94 -0.83 -9.34
CA ILE A 161 12.13 -0.12 -8.86
C ILE A 161 12.89 -0.99 -7.85
N GLU A 162 14.15 -1.34 -8.17
CA GLU A 162 15.05 -2.07 -7.26
C GLU A 162 16.11 -1.14 -6.64
N ARG A 163 16.48 -0.08 -7.36
CA ARG A 163 17.52 0.87 -6.94
C ARG A 163 17.08 2.30 -7.24
N VAL A 164 17.64 3.25 -6.49
CA VAL A 164 17.38 4.68 -6.70
C VAL A 164 18.69 5.43 -6.86
N LYS A 165 18.74 6.33 -7.83
CA LYS A 165 19.84 7.26 -8.07
C LYS A 165 19.36 8.68 -7.80
N ILE A 166 20.09 9.41 -6.96
CA ILE A 166 19.76 10.79 -6.63
C ILE A 166 20.74 11.72 -7.36
N THR A 167 20.21 12.69 -8.09
CA THR A 167 21.01 13.75 -8.74
C THR A 167 20.59 15.12 -8.23
N ILE A 168 21.52 16.08 -8.33
CA ILE A 168 21.30 17.46 -7.90
C ILE A 168 21.57 18.37 -9.08
N ASN A 169 20.56 19.14 -9.47
CA ASN A 169 20.64 20.01 -10.64
C ASN A 169 21.09 19.31 -11.93
N GLY A 170 20.61 18.08 -12.16
CA GLY A 170 20.96 17.24 -13.30
C GLY A 170 22.36 16.66 -13.25
N LYS A 171 23.07 16.77 -12.11
CA LYS A 171 24.45 16.28 -11.95
C LYS A 171 24.56 15.28 -10.81
N THR A 172 25.31 14.22 -11.05
CA THR A 172 25.73 13.29 -9.99
C THR A 172 26.68 14.01 -9.03
N THR A 173 26.39 13.93 -7.74
CA THR A 173 27.19 14.59 -6.69
C THR A 173 27.81 13.55 -5.77
N LYS A 174 29.13 13.62 -5.57
CA LYS A 174 29.83 12.76 -4.59
C LYS A 174 29.68 13.26 -3.16
N ASN A 175 29.52 14.56 -2.95
CA ASN A 175 29.49 15.16 -1.62
C ASN A 175 28.05 15.33 -1.16
N PHE A 176 27.57 14.41 -0.35
CA PHE A 176 26.45 14.67 0.54
C PHE A 176 26.99 14.87 1.97
N LYS A 177 26.12 15.29 2.90
CA LYS A 177 26.56 15.73 4.22
C LYS A 177 27.33 14.61 4.96
N ASP A 178 28.35 15.02 5.72
CA ASP A 178 29.07 14.16 6.67
C ASP A 178 29.63 12.85 6.10
N ASN A 179 30.26 12.94 4.92
CA ASN A 179 30.90 11.83 4.19
C ASN A 179 29.94 10.79 3.60
N VAL A 180 28.63 11.02 3.64
CA VAL A 180 27.70 10.26 2.80
C VAL A 180 27.90 10.71 1.36
N THR A 181 27.94 9.76 0.42
CA THR A 181 28.14 10.06 -1.01
C THR A 181 26.87 9.71 -1.78
N LEU A 182 26.47 10.53 -2.76
CA LEU A 182 25.28 10.29 -3.62
C LEU A 182 25.66 9.81 -5.03
N SER A 183 26.91 9.37 -5.23
CA SER A 183 27.39 8.99 -6.57
C SER A 183 26.98 7.59 -7.01
N SER A 184 26.39 6.80 -6.13
CA SER A 184 25.97 5.42 -6.37
C SER A 184 24.45 5.30 -6.50
N GLU A 185 24.02 4.18 -7.06
CA GLU A 185 22.65 3.70 -6.96
C GLU A 185 22.46 3.04 -5.59
N PHE A 186 21.35 3.35 -4.93
CA PHE A 186 21.03 2.84 -3.60
C PHE A 186 19.98 1.74 -3.71
N PRO A 187 20.28 0.50 -3.31
CA PRO A 187 19.26 -0.51 -3.09
C PRO A 187 18.51 -0.23 -1.80
N ARG A 188 17.35 -0.87 -1.64
CA ARG A 188 16.58 -0.87 -0.41
C ARG A 188 17.43 -1.28 0.80
N ASN A 189 17.18 -0.65 1.95
CA ASN A 189 17.82 -0.99 3.23
C ASN A 189 16.79 -1.14 4.35
N ASP A 190 16.44 -2.38 4.68
CA ASP A 190 15.47 -2.68 5.75
C ASP A 190 16.09 -2.69 7.16
N ALA A 191 17.42 -2.59 7.31
CA ALA A 191 18.09 -2.62 8.63
C ALA A 191 17.87 -1.35 9.47
N ILE A 192 17.54 -0.25 8.80
CA ILE A 192 17.26 1.05 9.43
C ILE A 192 15.76 1.30 9.62
N VAL A 193 14.91 0.38 9.15
CA VAL A 193 13.46 0.45 9.34
C VAL A 193 13.14 -0.07 10.72
N ASN A 194 12.32 0.66 11.47
CA ASN A 194 11.74 0.18 12.72
C ASN A 194 10.76 -0.96 12.38
N LYS A 195 11.01 -2.16 12.91
CA LYS A 195 10.19 -3.36 12.67
C LYS A 195 9.14 -3.58 13.76
N GLU A 196 9.27 -2.89 14.88
CA GLU A 196 8.39 -3.01 16.05
C GLU A 196 7.22 -2.03 15.94
N VAL A 197 7.47 -0.85 15.37
CA VAL A 197 6.41 0.11 14.99
C VAL A 197 5.89 -0.28 13.61
N GLY A 198 4.63 -0.71 13.55
CA GLY A 198 3.93 -1.13 12.33
C GLY A 198 3.67 0.00 11.33
N LEU A 199 2.67 -0.21 10.47
CA LEU A 199 2.21 0.81 9.51
C LEU A 199 1.42 1.89 10.26
N VAL A 200 1.88 3.13 10.21
CA VAL A 200 1.16 4.27 10.77
C VAL A 200 0.17 4.81 9.74
N LEU A 201 -1.09 4.98 10.13
CA LEU A 201 -2.14 5.56 9.31
C LEU A 201 -2.39 7.00 9.79
N PRO A 202 -2.45 8.00 8.90
CA PRO A 202 -2.93 9.33 9.27
C PRO A 202 -4.37 9.22 9.77
N GLU A 203 -4.68 9.80 10.93
CA GLU A 203 -6.00 9.64 11.58
C GLU A 203 -7.19 10.29 10.82
N ASP A 204 -7.00 10.81 9.61
CA ASP A 204 -8.00 11.58 8.86
C ASP A 204 -8.61 10.83 7.66
N SER A 205 -8.90 9.55 7.86
CA SER A 205 -9.87 8.80 7.04
C SER A 205 -10.55 7.81 7.97
N GLY A 206 -11.63 8.26 8.59
CA GLY A 206 -12.28 7.61 9.73
C GLY A 206 -12.50 6.10 9.58
N LEU A 207 -11.57 5.33 10.15
CA LEU A 207 -11.77 4.02 10.75
C LEU A 207 -10.74 3.90 11.88
N THR A 208 -11.23 3.55 13.05
CA THR A 208 -10.56 3.63 14.36
C THR A 208 -9.26 2.82 14.44
N PRO A 209 -8.30 3.23 15.30
CA PRO A 209 -7.11 2.44 15.59
C PRO A 209 -7.49 1.03 16.05
N VAL A 210 -6.78 0.02 15.57
CA VAL A 210 -6.79 -1.30 16.20
C VAL A 210 -6.12 -1.12 17.56
N GLY A 211 -6.96 -0.87 18.58
CA GLY A 211 -6.56 -0.94 19.97
C GLY A 211 -5.93 -2.31 20.24
N SER A 212 -4.94 -2.29 21.13
CA SER A 212 -4.32 -3.48 21.71
C SER A 212 -5.38 -4.53 21.99
N ILE A 213 -5.15 -5.75 21.49
CA ILE A 213 -5.80 -6.92 22.05
C ILE A 213 -5.22 -7.02 23.45
N ASP A 214 -5.93 -6.44 24.42
CA ASP A 214 -5.72 -6.72 25.82
C ASP A 214 -6.10 -8.20 26.00
N GLU A 215 -5.09 -9.07 25.99
CA GLU A 215 -5.15 -10.37 26.64
C GLU A 215 -5.46 -10.09 28.11
N ASP A 216 -6.74 -10.05 28.49
CA ASP A 216 -7.27 -10.33 29.84
C ASP A 216 -8.67 -9.70 30.02
N VAL A 217 -9.70 -10.20 29.32
CA VAL A 217 -11.06 -10.21 29.90
C VAL A 217 -11.73 -11.53 29.58
N ILE A 218 -11.72 -12.37 30.63
CA ILE A 218 -12.31 -13.69 30.78
C ILE A 218 -13.79 -13.62 30.40
N LEU A 219 -14.22 -14.45 29.44
CA LEU A 219 -15.63 -14.72 29.20
C LEU A 219 -16.17 -15.52 30.39
N ASP A 220 -17.01 -14.88 31.20
CA ASP A 220 -17.89 -15.52 32.18
C ASP A 220 -18.69 -16.62 31.48
N ILE A 221 -18.38 -17.88 31.81
CA ILE A 221 -19.22 -19.03 31.49
C ILE A 221 -20.18 -19.17 32.67
N PRO A 222 -21.50 -19.00 32.49
CA PRO A 222 -22.45 -19.39 33.52
C PRO A 222 -22.43 -20.92 33.64
N GLU A 223 -22.15 -21.39 34.86
CA GLU A 223 -22.40 -22.76 35.31
C GLU A 223 -23.90 -23.03 35.28
N ASP A 224 -24.33 -24.06 34.55
CA ASP A 224 -25.60 -24.75 34.80
C ASP A 224 -25.40 -26.26 34.57
N GLU A 225 -25.45 -26.99 35.69
CA GLU A 225 -26.16 -28.25 36.01
C GLU A 225 -26.46 -29.24 34.84
N GLU A 226 -26.27 -30.57 34.92
CA GLU A 226 -26.39 -31.56 36.01
C GLU A 226 -25.54 -32.83 35.73
N PRO A 227 -25.30 -33.70 36.74
CA PRO A 227 -24.61 -34.98 36.58
C PRO A 227 -25.55 -36.19 36.70
N LEU A 228 -25.59 -37.10 35.73
CA LEU A 228 -26.16 -38.48 35.83
C LEU A 228 -25.57 -39.29 34.64
N GLU A 229 -24.98 -40.48 34.72
CA GLU A 229 -24.67 -41.52 35.72
C GLU A 229 -23.36 -42.23 35.29
#